data_AF-A0A933TWT3-F1
#
_entry.id   AF-A0A933TWT3-F1
#
_cell.length_a   1.000
_cell.length_b   1.000
_cell.length_c   1.000
_cell.angle_alpha   90.00
_cell.angle_beta   90.00
_cell.angle_gamma   90.00
#
_symmetry.space_group_name_H-M   'P 1'
#
loop_
_entity.id
_entity.type
_entity.pdbx_description
1 polymer ?
#
loop_
_entity_poly.entity_id
_entity_poly.type
_entity_poly.pdbx_seq_one_letter_code
_entity_poly.pdbx_strand_id
1 'polypeptide(L)'
;MTTLDRQLAIKILNEKYTNSRFAYPEEAAESWKVFVKRIVKGEYEGNENEYWNDLDTRDILEEIGYGQSEDVKKIDREFRGTLIHTDIRNWGCDEARTDDWWNFGYPSALTGYLKDKFESDIRFKKKF
;
A
#
# COMPACT_ATOMS: atom_id res chain seq x y z
N MET A 1 -11.30 9.87 -13.70
CA MET A 1 -11.11 10.99 -12.76
C MET A 1 -11.27 12.29 -13.51
N THR A 2 -11.97 13.28 -12.96
CA THR A 2 -12.17 14.59 -13.61
C THR A 2 -11.01 15.55 -13.28
N THR A 3 -10.90 16.66 -14.03
CA THR A 3 -9.93 17.73 -13.73
C THR A 3 -10.15 18.33 -12.34
N LEU A 4 -11.41 18.44 -11.89
CA LEU A 4 -11.76 18.97 -10.57
C LEU A 4 -11.30 18.02 -9.45
N ASP A 5 -11.55 16.71 -9.62
CA ASP A 5 -11.10 15.68 -8.67
C ASP A 5 -9.57 15.70 -8.54
N ARG A 6 -8.88 15.86 -9.68
CA ARG A 6 -7.41 15.96 -9.70
C ARG A 6 -6.90 17.17 -8.93
N GLN A 7 -7.50 18.34 -9.14
CA GLN A 7 -7.12 19.57 -8.41
C GLN A 7 -7.37 19.44 -6.91
N LEU A 8 -8.46 18.81 -6.52
CA LEU A 8 -8.76 18.51 -5.12
C LEU A 8 -7.72 17.56 -4.52
N ALA A 9 -7.37 16.48 -5.22
CA ALA A 9 -6.34 15.54 -4.77
C ALA A 9 -4.99 16.21 -4.53
N ILE A 10 -4.56 17.10 -5.46
CA ILE A 10 -3.33 17.90 -5.32
C ILE A 10 -3.41 18.81 -4.09
N LYS A 11 -4.57 19.45 -3.87
CA LYS A 11 -4.77 20.31 -2.71
C LYS A 11 -4.65 19.53 -1.40
N ILE A 12 -5.35 18.40 -1.28
CA ILE A 12 -5.32 17.56 -0.07
C ILE A 12 -3.90 17.03 0.17
N LEU A 13 -3.20 16.57 -0.88
CA LEU A 13 -1.82 16.10 -0.78
C LEU A 13 -0.92 17.17 -0.15
N ASN A 14 -0.95 18.39 -0.67
CA ASN A 14 -0.08 19.47 -0.22
C ASN A 14 -0.48 20.05 1.16
N GLU A 15 -1.76 19.98 1.54
CA GLU A 15 -2.24 20.49 2.84
C GLU A 15 -2.09 19.48 3.98
N LYS A 16 -2.40 18.19 3.73
CA LYS A 16 -2.35 17.14 4.76
C LYS A 16 -0.97 16.51 4.88
N TYR A 17 -0.26 16.37 3.76
CA TYR A 17 1.04 15.73 3.69
C TYR A 17 2.13 16.72 3.25
N THR A 18 2.28 17.80 4.02
CA THR A 18 3.23 18.90 3.74
C THR A 18 4.69 18.46 3.63
N ASN A 19 5.05 17.34 4.28
CA ASN A 19 6.39 16.74 4.22
C ASN A 19 6.46 15.51 3.28
N SER A 20 5.41 15.28 2.47
CA SER A 20 5.41 14.23 1.46
C SER A 20 6.55 14.45 0.48
N ARG A 21 7.13 13.34 0.00
CA ARG A 21 8.05 13.37 -1.14
C ARG A 21 7.34 13.61 -2.48
N PHE A 22 6.01 13.57 -2.49
CA PHE A 22 5.18 13.69 -3.69
C PHE A 22 4.59 15.10 -3.79
N ALA A 23 4.83 15.77 -4.91
CA ALA A 23 4.17 17.02 -5.26
C ALA A 23 2.84 16.79 -5.99
N TYR A 24 2.70 15.62 -6.63
CA TYR A 24 1.51 15.25 -7.40
C TYR A 24 1.01 13.84 -7.06
N PRO A 25 -0.32 13.60 -7.11
CA PRO A 25 -0.89 12.26 -6.93
C PRO A 25 -0.33 11.22 -7.91
N GLU A 26 0.00 11.64 -9.13
CA GLU A 26 0.61 10.78 -10.15
C GLU A 26 1.96 10.19 -9.70
N GLU A 27 2.77 10.94 -8.93
CA GLU A 27 4.06 10.48 -8.43
C GLU A 27 3.90 9.43 -7.33
N ALA A 28 2.91 9.61 -6.46
CA ALA A 28 2.51 8.60 -5.48
C ALA A 28 2.01 7.32 -6.16
N ALA A 29 1.21 7.45 -7.22
CA ALA A 29 0.72 6.32 -8.00
C ALA A 29 1.85 5.56 -8.72
N GLU A 30 2.84 6.26 -9.29
CA GLU A 30 4.00 5.60 -9.90
C GLU A 30 4.88 4.93 -8.84
N SER A 31 5.05 5.55 -7.67
CA SER A 31 5.76 4.92 -6.54
C SER A 31 5.06 3.64 -6.10
N TRP A 32 3.74 3.67 -5.94
CA TRP A 32 2.93 2.49 -5.62
C TRP A 32 3.08 1.39 -6.67
N LYS A 33 3.03 1.75 -7.96
CA LYS A 33 3.24 0.84 -9.07
C LYS A 33 4.62 0.17 -9.05
N VAL A 34 5.68 0.92 -8.77
CA VAL A 34 7.04 0.39 -8.68
C VAL A 34 7.14 -0.62 -7.54
N PHE A 35 6.60 -0.26 -6.37
CA PHE A 35 6.52 -1.16 -5.22
C PHE A 35 5.81 -2.47 -5.57
N VAL A 36 4.59 -2.40 -6.10
CA VAL A 36 3.78 -3.59 -6.43
C VAL A 36 4.47 -4.45 -7.48
N LYS A 37 5.10 -3.86 -8.50
CA LYS A 37 5.86 -4.61 -9.50
C LYS A 37 7.02 -5.39 -8.89
N ARG A 38 7.76 -4.79 -7.94
CA ARG A 38 8.86 -5.48 -7.25
C ARG A 38 8.33 -6.62 -6.40
N ILE A 39 7.21 -6.41 -5.69
CA ILE A 39 6.54 -7.45 -4.91
C ILE A 39 6.11 -8.62 -5.80
N VAL A 40 5.37 -8.36 -6.88
CA VAL A 40 4.84 -9.40 -7.79
C VAL A 40 5.96 -10.27 -8.38
N LYS A 41 7.13 -9.68 -8.63
CA LYS A 41 8.30 -10.40 -9.15
C LYS A 41 9.16 -11.08 -8.09
N GLY A 42 8.89 -10.86 -6.80
CA GLY A 42 9.77 -11.30 -5.71
C GLY A 42 11.11 -10.54 -5.68
N GLU A 43 11.17 -9.32 -6.22
CA GLU A 43 12.36 -8.45 -6.32
C GLU A 43 12.35 -7.32 -5.28
N TYR A 44 11.48 -7.43 -4.26
CA TYR A 44 11.42 -6.46 -3.17
C TYR A 44 12.48 -6.78 -2.12
N GLU A 45 13.45 -5.88 -1.94
CA GLU A 45 14.60 -6.04 -1.05
C GLU A 45 14.60 -5.05 0.12
N GLY A 46 13.47 -4.35 0.35
CA GLY A 46 13.35 -3.39 1.43
C GLY A 46 13.30 -4.04 2.82
N ASN A 47 13.54 -3.25 3.85
CA ASN A 47 13.31 -3.63 5.24
C ASN A 47 11.85 -3.40 5.68
N GLU A 48 11.52 -3.76 6.92
CA GLU A 48 10.17 -3.64 7.48
C GLU A 48 9.62 -2.19 7.45
N ASN A 49 10.44 -1.20 7.81
CA ASN A 49 10.01 0.20 7.78
C ASN A 49 9.81 0.71 6.35
N GLU A 50 10.65 0.29 5.41
CA GLU A 50 10.48 0.63 3.99
C GLU A 50 9.19 0.03 3.43
N TYR A 51 8.89 -1.22 3.80
CA TYR A 51 7.65 -1.88 3.42
C TYR A 51 6.42 -1.12 3.95
N TRP A 52 6.45 -0.68 5.22
CA TRP A 52 5.37 0.14 5.78
C TRP A 52 5.23 1.49 5.09
N ASN A 53 6.35 2.18 4.80
CA ASN A 53 6.32 3.45 4.07
C ASN A 53 5.75 3.28 2.64
N ASP A 54 6.00 2.14 2.00
CA ASP A 54 5.39 1.83 0.70
C ASP A 54 3.88 1.57 0.82
N LEU A 55 3.41 0.91 1.89
CA LEU A 55 1.97 0.79 2.17
C LEU A 55 1.31 2.14 2.50
N ASP A 56 2.00 3.03 3.22
CA ASP A 56 1.53 4.40 3.49
C ASP A 56 1.37 5.20 2.20
N THR A 57 2.11 4.87 1.13
CA THR A 57 1.87 5.47 -0.19
C THR A 57 0.48 5.14 -0.71
N ARG A 58 -0.03 3.91 -0.47
CA ARG A 58 -1.40 3.55 -0.85
C ARG A 58 -2.45 4.22 0.04
N ASP A 59 -2.13 4.42 1.31
CA ASP A 59 -2.93 5.20 2.24
C ASP A 59 -3.15 6.64 1.74
N ILE A 60 -2.06 7.32 1.39
CA ILE A 60 -2.06 8.66 0.80
C ILE A 60 -2.98 8.70 -0.43
N LEU A 61 -2.82 7.74 -1.35
CA LEU A 61 -3.61 7.69 -2.58
C LEU A 61 -5.11 7.60 -2.30
N GLU A 62 -5.53 6.81 -1.31
CA GLU A 62 -6.95 6.72 -0.95
C GLU A 62 -7.43 8.02 -0.30
N GLU A 63 -6.69 8.56 0.66
CA GLU A 63 -7.11 9.75 1.41
C GLU A 63 -7.27 10.99 0.53
N ILE A 64 -6.42 11.13 -0.50
CA ILE A 64 -6.54 12.23 -1.48
C ILE A 64 -7.58 11.95 -2.57
N GLY A 65 -8.27 10.80 -2.53
CA GLY A 65 -9.28 10.38 -3.51
C GLY A 65 -8.72 9.88 -4.84
N TYR A 66 -7.40 9.77 -4.99
CA TYR A 66 -6.74 9.31 -6.22
C TYR A 66 -6.71 7.77 -6.35
N GLY A 67 -6.93 7.06 -5.23
CA GLY A 67 -7.04 5.59 -5.18
C GLY A 67 -8.17 5.04 -6.05
N GLN A 68 -9.16 5.87 -6.37
CA GLN A 68 -10.29 5.50 -7.22
C GLN A 68 -9.99 5.60 -8.72
N SER A 69 -8.81 6.08 -9.11
CA SER A 69 -8.37 6.12 -10.51
C SER A 69 -8.20 4.70 -11.08
N GLU A 70 -8.48 4.54 -12.38
CA GLU A 70 -8.37 3.23 -13.04
C GLU A 70 -6.93 2.68 -13.05
N ASP A 71 -5.94 3.57 -13.09
CA ASP A 71 -4.53 3.20 -13.03
C ASP A 71 -4.18 2.60 -11.66
N VAL A 72 -4.61 3.24 -10.56
CA VAL A 72 -4.40 2.71 -9.21
C VAL A 72 -5.18 1.42 -9.00
N LYS A 73 -6.45 1.34 -9.42
CA LYS A 73 -7.24 0.11 -9.35
C LYS A 73 -6.62 -1.07 -10.10
N LYS A 74 -5.92 -0.82 -11.21
CA LYS A 74 -5.19 -1.87 -11.92
C LYS A 74 -4.01 -2.39 -11.08
N ILE A 75 -3.22 -1.49 -10.52
CA ILE A 75 -2.08 -1.82 -9.64
C ILE A 75 -2.58 -2.56 -8.38
N ASP A 76 -3.67 -2.08 -7.78
CA ASP A 76 -4.30 -2.67 -6.61
C ASP A 76 -4.73 -4.13 -6.85
N ARG A 77 -5.29 -4.45 -8.02
CA ARG A 77 -5.63 -5.82 -8.39
C ARG A 77 -4.42 -6.73 -8.45
N GLU A 78 -3.29 -6.23 -8.97
CA GLU A 78 -2.05 -6.99 -9.01
C GLU A 78 -1.53 -7.26 -7.59
N PHE A 79 -1.47 -6.24 -6.73
CA PHE A 79 -1.02 -6.40 -5.35
C PHE A 79 -1.92 -7.33 -4.55
N ARG A 80 -3.25 -7.14 -4.65
CA ARG A 80 -4.23 -7.97 -3.94
C ARG A 80 -4.12 -9.45 -4.32
N GLY A 81 -3.78 -9.75 -5.57
CA GLY A 81 -3.53 -11.12 -6.03
C GLY A 81 -2.31 -11.79 -5.40
N THR A 82 -1.42 -11.02 -4.77
CA THR A 82 -0.25 -11.54 -4.04
C THR A 82 -0.49 -11.77 -2.56
N LEU A 83 -1.53 -11.17 -1.97
CA LEU A 83 -1.72 -11.19 -0.52
C LEU A 83 -2.20 -12.56 -0.03
N ILE A 84 -1.56 -13.04 1.02
CA ILE A 84 -1.97 -14.22 1.80
C ILE A 84 -2.23 -13.81 3.24
N HIS A 85 -3.02 -14.59 3.97
CA HIS A 85 -3.43 -14.26 5.35
C HIS A 85 -4.18 -12.91 5.45
N THR A 86 -5.07 -12.64 4.48
CA THR A 86 -5.83 -11.38 4.35
C THR A 86 -6.87 -11.15 5.45
N ASP A 87 -6.98 -12.07 6.41
CA ASP A 87 -7.77 -11.94 7.64
C ASP A 87 -6.99 -11.26 8.77
N ILE A 88 -5.67 -11.08 8.60
CA ILE A 88 -4.78 -10.52 9.62
C ILE A 88 -4.31 -9.14 9.18
N ARG A 89 -4.48 -8.14 10.05
CA ARG A 89 -3.96 -6.79 9.84
C ARG A 89 -2.45 -6.74 10.11
N ASN A 90 -1.71 -6.19 9.15
CA ASN A 90 -0.26 -6.06 9.16
C ASN A 90 0.24 -4.92 10.04
N TRP A 91 -0.34 -3.73 9.87
CA TRP A 91 0.14 -2.46 10.40
C TRP A 91 -1.03 -1.53 10.75
N GLY A 92 -0.79 -0.46 11.53
CA GLY A 92 -1.82 0.56 11.83
C GLY A 92 -2.93 0.15 12.81
N CYS A 93 -3.50 1.16 13.48
CA CYS A 93 -4.44 1.03 14.61
C CYS A 93 -5.84 1.58 14.30
N ASP A 94 -6.12 2.04 13.07
CA ASP A 94 -7.41 2.64 12.78
C ASP A 94 -8.44 1.55 12.44
N GLU A 95 -9.18 1.14 13.48
CA GLU A 95 -10.23 0.12 13.42
C GLU A 95 -11.49 0.63 12.68
N ALA A 96 -11.62 1.94 12.45
CA ALA A 96 -12.81 2.54 11.85
C ALA A 96 -12.82 2.54 10.32
N ARG A 97 -11.68 2.22 9.69
CA ARG A 97 -11.54 2.27 8.24
C ARG A 97 -11.94 0.96 7.59
N THR A 98 -12.94 1.00 6.72
CA THR A 98 -13.49 -0.19 6.06
C THR A 98 -12.84 -0.53 4.72
N ASP A 99 -11.99 0.36 4.19
CA ASP A 99 -11.43 0.29 2.83
C ASP A 99 -9.90 0.15 2.81
N ASP A 100 -9.29 -0.47 3.82
CA ASP A 100 -7.83 -0.59 3.99
C ASP A 100 -7.26 -1.99 3.68
N TRP A 101 -7.81 -2.66 2.68
CA TRP A 101 -7.46 -4.05 2.33
C TRP A 101 -5.96 -4.28 2.08
N TRP A 102 -5.19 -3.26 1.64
CA TRP A 102 -3.74 -3.37 1.41
C TRP A 102 -2.94 -3.54 2.70
N ASN A 103 -3.57 -3.28 3.85
CA ASN A 103 -3.02 -3.39 5.18
C ASN A 103 -3.31 -4.78 5.81
N PHE A 104 -3.90 -5.71 5.06
CA PHE A 104 -4.20 -7.05 5.52
C PHE A 104 -3.41 -8.11 4.76
N GLY A 105 -2.79 -9.02 5.49
CA GLY A 105 -1.97 -10.09 4.94
C GLY A 105 -0.69 -9.56 4.31
N TYR A 106 0.26 -10.44 4.04
CA TYR A 106 1.51 -10.05 3.37
C TYR A 106 1.63 -10.73 2.00
N PRO A 107 2.43 -10.20 1.06
CA PRO A 107 2.60 -10.81 -0.24
C PRO A 107 3.31 -12.17 -0.18
N SER A 108 2.72 -13.18 -0.81
CA SER A 108 3.28 -14.53 -0.92
C SER A 108 4.62 -14.59 -1.66
N ALA A 109 4.89 -13.58 -2.48
CA ALA A 109 6.11 -13.44 -3.26
C ALA A 109 7.26 -12.76 -2.48
N LEU A 110 7.04 -12.30 -1.25
CA LEU A 110 8.14 -11.81 -0.41
C LEU A 110 9.18 -12.92 -0.17
N THR A 111 10.44 -12.51 -0.08
CA THR A 111 11.58 -13.40 0.20
C THR A 111 12.49 -12.81 1.27
N GLY A 112 13.37 -13.64 1.81
CA GLY A 112 14.39 -13.20 2.78
C GLY A 112 13.80 -12.66 4.08
N TYR A 113 14.46 -11.63 4.63
CA TYR A 113 14.17 -11.11 5.97
C TYR A 113 12.70 -10.78 6.20
N LEU A 114 12.04 -10.11 5.25
CA LEU A 114 10.63 -9.73 5.41
C LEU A 114 9.70 -10.94 5.48
N LYS A 115 9.93 -11.94 4.63
CA LYS A 115 9.16 -13.18 4.67
C LYS A 115 9.32 -13.86 6.03
N ASP A 116 10.56 -14.02 6.49
CA ASP A 116 10.86 -14.65 7.78
C ASP A 116 10.22 -13.86 8.94
N LYS A 117 10.23 -12.53 8.85
CA LYS A 117 9.60 -11.64 9.83
C LYS A 117 8.08 -11.84 9.89
N PHE A 118 7.40 -11.89 8.75
CA PHE A 118 5.96 -12.15 8.69
C PHE A 118 5.60 -13.57 9.17
N GLU A 119 6.31 -14.59 8.71
CA GLU A 119 6.05 -15.98 9.09
C GLU A 119 6.39 -16.25 10.57
N SER A 120 7.32 -15.50 11.16
CA SER A 120 7.66 -15.61 12.58
C SER A 120 6.71 -14.86 13.51
N ASP A 121 5.93 -13.90 13.01
CA ASP A 121 4.97 -13.12 13.78
C ASP A 121 3.78 -13.98 14.21
N ILE A 122 3.45 -13.91 15.50
CA ILE A 122 2.41 -14.74 16.12
C ILE A 122 1.03 -14.53 15.50
N ARG A 123 0.78 -13.34 14.95
CA ARG A 123 -0.48 -13.02 14.26
C ARG A 123 -0.70 -13.98 13.08
N PHE A 124 0.35 -14.26 12.31
CA PHE A 124 0.32 -15.15 11.15
C PHE A 124 0.48 -16.64 11.48
N LYS A 125 0.83 -16.98 12.73
CA LYS A 125 1.03 -18.37 13.18
C LYS A 125 -0.23 -19.09 13.65
N LYS A 126 -1.34 -18.39 13.90
CA LYS A 126 -2.58 -19.05 14.35
C LYS A 126 -3.21 -19.84 13.20
N LYS A 127 -2.82 -21.12 13.11
CA LYS A 127 -3.63 -22.16 12.47
C LYS A 127 -4.86 -22.40 13.35
N PHE A 128 -6.04 -22.28 12.76
CA PHE A 128 -7.25 -22.90 13.32
C PHE A 128 -7.09 -24.43 13.32
#